data_AF-A0A0J5FQY8-F1
#
_entry.id   AF-A0A0J5FQY8-F1
#
_cell.length_a   1.000
_cell.length_b   1.000
_cell.length_c   1.000
_cell.angle_alpha   90.00
_cell.angle_beta   90.00
_cell.angle_gamma   90.00
#
_symmetry.space_group_name_H-M   'P 1'
#
loop_
_entity.id
_entity.type
_entity.pdbx_description
1 polymer ?
#
loop_
_entity_poly.entity_id
_entity_poly.type
_entity_poly.pdbx_seq_one_letter_code
_entity_poly.pdbx_strand_id
1 'polypeptide(L)' 'MIKEICGVRIFPLIVMLYQVRRWWTLRKLRNWWRDDMHFLKLVRQYRQYKQINNHFSFDRRYRFLRRLTGYEQQRGII' A
#
# COMPACT_ATOMS: atom_id res chain seq x y z
N MET A 1 -31.31 -15.57 1.95
CA MET A 1 -31.20 -16.53 0.82
C MET A 1 -29.71 -16.81 0.60
N ILE A 2 -29.22 -17.96 1.06
CA ILE A 2 -27.79 -18.32 0.94
C ILE A 2 -27.57 -18.74 -0.51
N LYS A 3 -26.75 -17.99 -1.25
CA LYS A 3 -26.35 -18.38 -2.61
C LYS A 3 -25.22 -19.41 -2.48
N GLU A 4 -25.52 -20.64 -2.88
CA GLU A 4 -24.56 -21.74 -3.01
C GLU A 4 -24.37 -22.05 -4.50
N ILE A 5 -23.13 -22.15 -4.96
CA ILE A 5 -22.77 -22.64 -6.29
C ILE A 5 -21.94 -23.90 -6.05
N CYS A 6 -22.29 -25.01 -6.69
CA CYS A 6 -21.60 -26.30 -6.55
C CYS A 6 -21.44 -26.79 -5.09
N GLY A 7 -22.45 -26.54 -4.23
CA GLY A 7 -22.42 -26.99 -2.82
C GLY A 7 -21.49 -26.16 -1.92
N VAL A 8 -20.90 -25.07 -2.41
CA VAL A 8 -20.03 -24.19 -1.63
C VAL A 8 -20.76 -22.89 -1.32
N ARG A 9 -20.72 -22.49 -0.04
CA ARG A 9 -21.21 -21.19 0.40
C ARG A 9 -20.32 -20.09 -0.19
N ILE A 10 -20.89 -19.32 -1.11
CA ILE A 10 -20.15 -18.30 -1.88
C ILE A 10 -19.73 -17.14 -0.98
N PHE A 11 -20.57 -16.76 -0.02
CA PHE A 11 -20.34 -15.60 0.85
C PHE A 11 -19.04 -15.72 1.69
N PRO A 12 -18.78 -16.82 2.42
CA PRO A 12 -17.50 -17.03 3.10
C PRO A 12 -16.27 -16.93 2.19
N LEU A 13 -16.34 -17.49 0.97
CA LEU A 13 -15.24 -17.43 0.01
C LEU A 13 -14.96 -16.00 -0.46
N ILE A 14 -16.01 -15.24 -0.77
CA ILE A 14 -15.89 -13.83 -1.16
C ILE A 14 -15.24 -13.03 -0.02
N VAL A 15 -15.68 -13.25 1.22
CA VAL A 15 -15.11 -12.58 2.40
C VAL A 15 -13.63 -12.93 2.56
N MET A 16 -13.25 -14.21 2.43
CA MET A 16 -11.84 -14.61 2.48
C MET A 16 -11.01 -13.95 1.38
N LEU A 17 -11.50 -13.94 0.15
CA LEU A 17 -10.82 -13.27 -0.97
C LEU A 17 -10.65 -11.78 -0.71
N TYR A 18 -11.65 -11.12 -0.12
CA TYR A 18 -11.59 -9.72 0.24
C TYR A 18 -10.53 -9.44 1.31
N GLN A 19 -10.48 -10.27 2.36
CA GLN A 19 -9.48 -10.14 3.42
C GLN A 19 -8.07 -10.38 2.91
N VAL A 20 -7.87 -11.39 2.05
CA VAL A 20 -6.60 -11.66 1.38
C VAL A 20 -6.19 -10.45 0.55
N ARG A 21 -7.09 -9.93 -0.30
CA ARG A 21 -6.82 -8.74 -1.12
C ARG A 21 -6.43 -7.52 -0.27
N ARG A 22 -7.17 -7.24 0.80
CA ARG A 22 -6.87 -6.16 1.76
C ARG A 22 -5.48 -6.33 2.37
N TRP A 23 -5.15 -7.54 2.80
CA TRP A 23 -3.85 -7.86 3.37
C TRP A 23 -2.70 -7.66 2.38
N TRP A 24 -2.88 -8.08 1.12
CA TRP A 24 -1.91 -7.84 0.05
C TRP A 24 -1.70 -6.35 -0.23
N THR A 25 -2.78 -5.57 -0.28
CA THR A 25 -2.69 -4.11 -0.47
C THR A 25 -1.94 -3.44 0.68
N LEU A 26 -2.24 -3.80 1.93
CA LEU A 26 -1.54 -3.28 3.11
C LEU A 26 -0.05 -3.64 3.09
N ARG A 27 0.29 -4.90 2.75
CA ARG A 27 1.70 -5.31 2.57
C ARG A 27 2.39 -4.49 1.48
N LYS A 28 1.73 -4.26 0.35
CA LYS A 28 2.27 -3.45 -0.74
C LYS A 28 2.55 -2.02 -0.27
N LEU A 29 1.60 -1.36 0.37
CA LEU A 29 1.78 0.00 0.91
C LEU A 29 2.93 0.07 1.93
N ARG A 30 3.03 -0.93 2.81
CA ARG A 30 4.12 -1.02 3.79
C ARG A 30 5.48 -1.20 3.13
N ASN A 31 5.58 -2.03 2.10
CA ASN A 31 6.83 -2.21 1.35
C ASN A 31 7.23 -0.93 0.62
N TRP A 32 6.28 -0.26 -0.04
CA TRP A 32 6.51 1.04 -0.66
C TRP A 32 7.08 2.06 0.33
N TRP A 33 6.49 2.15 1.52
CA TRP A 33 7.02 3.03 2.57
C TRP A 33 8.43 2.64 3.02
N ARG A 34 8.72 1.34 3.16
CA ARG A 34 10.03 0.85 3.57
C ARG A 34 11.10 1.19 2.53
N ASP A 35 10.82 0.96 1.25
CA ASP A 35 11.71 1.29 0.15
C ASP A 35 11.94 2.80 0.10
N ASP A 36 10.87 3.57 0.30
CA ASP A 36 10.92 5.02 0.35
C ASP A 36 11.86 5.56 1.44
N MET A 37 11.76 5.01 2.66
CA MET A 37 12.64 5.35 3.76
C MET A 37 14.08 4.89 3.52
N HIS A 38 14.27 3.74 2.88
CA HIS A 38 15.60 3.24 2.51
C HIS A 38 16.29 4.20 1.52
N PHE A 39 15.59 4.61 0.46
CA PHE A 39 16.13 5.60 -0.49
C PHE A 39 16.40 6.94 0.17
N LEU A 40 15.53 7.40 1.07
CA LEU A 40 15.73 8.65 1.80
C LEU A 40 16.99 8.61 2.69
N LYS A 41 17.27 7.46 3.32
CA LYS A 41 18.52 7.24 4.06
C LYS A 41 19.75 7.30 3.14
N LEU A 42 19.71 6.63 1.99
CA LEU A 42 20.79 6.66 1.02
C LEU A 42 21.06 8.08 0.50
N VAL A 43 20.01 8.81 0.12
CA VAL A 43 20.12 10.19 -0.38
C VAL A 43 20.74 11.13 0.67
N ARG A 44 20.43 10.92 1.95
CA ARG A 44 21.04 11.69 3.05
C ARG A 44 22.50 11.31 3.30
N GLN A 45 22.87 10.05 3.08
CA GLN A 45 24.20 9.53 3.35
C GLN A 45 25.23 9.94 2.29
N TYR A 46 24.84 10.03 1.01
CA TYR A 46 25.77 10.38 -0.06
C TYR A 46 25.58 11.81 -0.56
N ARG A 47 26.63 12.63 -0.41
CA ARG A 47 26.66 14.05 -0.79
C ARG A 47 26.34 14.31 -2.28
N GLN A 48 26.62 13.33 -3.14
CA GLN A 48 26.29 13.36 -4.58
C GLN A 48 24.78 13.43 -4.86
N TYR A 49 23.95 12.97 -3.93
CA TYR A 49 22.49 12.99 -4.05
C TYR A 49 21.85 14.22 -3.39
N LYS A 50 22.65 15.20 -2.96
CA LYS A 50 22.14 16.42 -2.30
C LYS A 50 21.14 17.19 -3.18
N GLN A 51 21.29 17.16 -4.50
CA GLN A 51 20.35 17.81 -5.42
C GLN A 51 18.97 17.13 -5.47
N ILE A 52 18.92 15.80 -5.37
CA ILE A 52 17.66 15.03 -5.33
C ILE A 52 17.03 14.98 -3.93
N ASN A 53 17.73 15.42 -2.88
CA ASN A 53 17.22 15.49 -1.52
C ASN A 53 15.95 16.36 -1.40
N ASN A 54 15.90 17.48 -2.12
CA ASN A 54 14.71 18.34 -2.16
C ASN A 54 13.51 17.64 -2.80
N HIS A 55 13.75 16.72 -3.75
CA HIS A 55 12.69 15.96 -4.42
C HIS A 55 12.16 14.83 -3.53
N PHE A 56 13.02 14.27 -2.69
CA PHE A 56 12.75 13.14 -1.79
C PHE A 56 12.52 13.56 -0.34
N SER A 57 11.78 14.65 -0.11
CA SER A 57 11.41 15.05 1.24
C SER A 57 10.45 14.03 1.87
N PHE A 58 10.63 13.79 3.17
CA PHE A 58 9.79 12.88 3.95
C PHE A 58 8.30 13.20 3.80
N ASP A 59 7.97 14.50 3.92
CA ASP A 59 6.60 14.99 3.83
C ASP A 59 5.95 14.71 2.45
N ARG A 60 6.70 14.87 1.36
CA ARG A 60 6.17 14.57 0.01
C ARG A 60 5.90 13.08 -0.17
N ARG A 61 6.77 12.21 0.34
CA ARG A 61 6.57 10.76 0.33
C ARG A 61 5.38 10.34 1.20
N TYR A 62 5.24 10.94 2.39
CA TYR A 62 4.09 10.71 3.25
C TYR A 62 2.77 11.13 2.58
N ARG A 63 2.73 12.32 1.96
CA ARG A 63 1.56 12.79 1.19
C ARG A 63 1.23 11.86 0.01
N PHE A 64 2.25 11.34 -0.67
CA PHE A 64 2.05 10.37 -1.75
C PHE A 64 1.48 9.05 -1.23
N LEU A 65 2.05 8.48 -0.17
CA LEU A 65 1.53 7.26 0.46
C LEU A 65 0.09 7.46 0.95
N ARG A 66 -0.22 8.60 1.57
CA ARG A 66 -1.57 8.94 2.02
C ARG A 66 -2.58 9.01 0.87
N ARG A 67 -2.18 9.53 -0.31
CA ARG A 67 -3.03 9.49 -1.51
C ARG A 67 -3.28 8.06 -1.99
N LEU A 68 -2.25 7.22 -2.04
CA LEU A 68 -2.40 5.81 -2.41
C LEU A 68 -3.33 5.08 -1.44
N THR A 69 -3.17 5.29 -0.14
CA THR A 69 -4.07 4.73 0.87
C THR A 69 -5.51 5.22 0.67
N GLY A 70 -5.71 6.52 0.43
CA GLY A 70 -7.05 7.07 0.15
C GLY A 70 -7.70 6.46 -1.09
N TYR A 71 -6.93 6.22 -2.15
CA TYR A 71 -7.41 5.54 -3.36
C TYR A 71 -7.86 4.09 -3.07
N GLU A 72 -7.09 3.35 -2.28
CA GLU A 72 -7.47 1.98 -1.88
C GLU A 72 -8.68 1.96 -0.94
N GLN A 73 -8.84 2.97 -0.08
CA GLN A 73 -10.04 3.15 0.76
C GLN A 73 -11.29 3.43 -0.07
N GLN A 74 -11.19 4.30 -1.08
CA GLN A 74 -12.31 4.59 -2.00
C GLN A 74 -12.77 3.35 -2.77
N ARG A 75 -11.88 2.39 -3.02
CA ARG A 75 -12.19 1.10 -3.64
C ARG A 75 -12.78 0.08 -2.67
N GLY A 76 -12.94 0.45 -1.40
CA GLY A 76 -13.39 -0.42 -0.30
C GLY A 76 -12.35 -1.43 0.18
N ILE A 77 -11.16 -1.46 -0.45
CA ILE A 77 -10.16 -2.50 -0.20
C ILE A 77 -9.57 -2.36 1.20
N ILE A 78 -9.38 -1.13 1.68
CA ILE A 78 -8.89 -0.79 3.03
C ILE A 78 -9.97 -0.05 3.80
#